data_AF-E3N8W2-F1
#
_entry.id   AF-E3N8W2-F1
#
_cell.length_a   1.000
_cell.length_b   1.000
_cell.length_c   1.000
_cell.angle_alpha   90.00
_cell.angle_beta   90.00
_cell.angle_gamma   90.00
#
_symmetry.space_group_name_H-M   'P 1'
#
loop_
_entity.id
_entity.type
_entity.pdbx_description
1 polymer ?
#
loop_
_entity_poly.entity_id
_entity_poly.type
_entity_poly.pdbx_seq_one_letter_code
_entity_poly.pdbx_strand_id
1 'polypeptide(L)'
;MVFTRKRKDSNTTFFCVIVFFCQFLIILYLYKHLKNNTQLDLENINLKKMRQEALNQGEKVRESVLEMSKQNETHKFYKTLTPEAFCPIKVKVGGDGDSGKVTCDPRKAKRDCTMMSLGLNDQIQFDEEIQSMTENRCNIIGADMTRQNATTREKYEKIRGQLFVGNVPDTLKLYRMMIDSGSKEVEILKIDIESSEHTALEPFLKSYFVCQILIEIHGHPARQLEMLRKLSRWVIKMRKYRRVCYQVFNTVLKQKNHPT
;
A
#
# COMPACT_ATOMS: atom_id res chain seq x y z
N MET A 1 10.47 -48.31 -69.98
CA MET A 1 9.54 -48.13 -68.84
C MET A 1 10.16 -47.10 -67.91
N VAL A 2 9.75 -45.83 -68.01
CA VAL A 2 10.30 -44.73 -67.21
C VAL A 2 9.39 -44.50 -66.00
N PHE A 3 9.86 -44.82 -64.80
CA PHE A 3 9.15 -44.52 -63.56
C PHE A 3 9.40 -43.06 -63.17
N THR A 4 8.50 -42.16 -63.57
CA THR A 4 8.44 -40.80 -63.00
C THR A 4 7.86 -40.87 -61.59
N ARG A 5 8.72 -40.80 -60.59
CA ARG A 5 8.34 -40.72 -59.17
C ARG A 5 7.82 -39.30 -58.89
N LYS A 6 6.50 -39.14 -58.79
CA LYS A 6 5.86 -37.89 -58.32
C LYS A 6 6.40 -37.55 -56.92
N ARG A 7 7.19 -36.48 -56.81
CA ARG A 7 7.60 -35.86 -55.55
C ARG A 7 6.34 -35.28 -54.91
N LYS A 8 5.86 -35.92 -53.85
CA LYS A 8 4.62 -35.58 -53.14
C LYS A 8 4.85 -34.32 -52.28
N ASP A 9 3.87 -33.43 -52.30
CA ASP A 9 3.83 -32.08 -51.73
C ASP A 9 4.07 -32.02 -50.21
N SER A 10 5.31 -32.15 -49.75
CA SER A 10 5.68 -32.03 -48.33
C SER A 10 5.83 -30.58 -47.86
N ASN A 11 6.06 -29.62 -48.77
CA ASN A 11 6.25 -28.22 -48.40
C ASN A 11 4.91 -27.50 -48.16
N THR A 12 3.85 -27.91 -48.84
CA THR A 12 2.53 -27.26 -48.78
C THR A 12 1.83 -27.53 -47.45
N THR A 13 1.94 -28.76 -46.93
CA THR A 13 1.41 -29.13 -45.61
C THR A 13 2.15 -28.42 -44.47
N PHE A 14 3.48 -28.30 -44.55
CA PHE A 14 4.28 -27.57 -43.56
C PHE A 14 3.93 -26.08 -43.52
N PHE A 15 3.80 -25.45 -44.68
CA PHE A 15 3.36 -24.05 -44.79
C PHE A 15 1.95 -23.85 -44.22
N CYS A 16 1.00 -24.73 -44.53
CA CYS A 16 -0.34 -24.67 -43.96
C CYS A 16 -0.33 -24.75 -42.42
N VAL A 17 0.46 -25.67 -41.84
CA VAL A 17 0.56 -25.82 -40.37
C VAL A 17 1.11 -24.55 -39.72
N ILE A 18 2.13 -23.92 -40.31
CA ILE A 18 2.67 -22.65 -39.80
C ILE A 18 1.63 -21.52 -39.89
N VAL A 19 0.91 -21.41 -41.00
CA VAL A 19 -0.13 -20.39 -41.18
C VAL A 19 -1.26 -20.57 -40.16
N PHE A 20 -1.73 -21.81 -39.93
CA PHE A 20 -2.73 -22.09 -38.91
C PHE A 20 -2.22 -21.79 -37.49
N PHE A 21 -0.96 -22.12 -37.19
CA PHE A 21 -0.36 -21.82 -35.89
C PHE A 21 -0.23 -20.31 -35.65
N CYS A 22 0.21 -19.56 -36.66
CA CYS A 22 0.28 -18.09 -36.60
C CYS A 22 -1.12 -17.45 -36.44
N GLN A 23 -2.12 -17.93 -37.18
CA GLN A 23 -3.51 -17.47 -37.02
C GLN A 23 -4.05 -17.75 -35.61
N PHE A 24 -3.75 -18.93 -35.06
CA PHE A 24 -4.16 -19.30 -33.70
C PHE A 24 -3.51 -18.40 -32.64
N LEU A 25 -2.21 -18.08 -32.78
CA LEU A 25 -1.51 -17.15 -31.88
C LEU A 25 -2.10 -15.73 -31.95
N ILE A 26 -2.45 -15.25 -33.15
CA ILE A 26 -3.09 -13.93 -33.33
C ILE A 26 -4.47 -13.92 -32.65
N ILE A 27 -5.26 -14.98 -32.82
CA ILE A 27 -6.58 -15.11 -32.17
C ILE A 27 -6.44 -15.12 -30.65
N LEU A 28 -5.48 -15.86 -30.09
CA LEU A 28 -5.21 -15.89 -28.65
C LEU A 28 -4.77 -14.51 -28.11
N TYR A 29 -3.91 -13.81 -28.86
CA TYR A 29 -3.48 -12.46 -28.52
C TYR A 29 -4.66 -11.48 -28.50
N LEU A 30 -5.49 -11.49 -29.56
CA LEU A 30 -6.68 -10.64 -29.67
C LEU A 30 -7.70 -10.95 -28.56
N TYR A 31 -7.95 -12.22 -28.27
CA TYR A 31 -8.85 -12.64 -27.20
C TYR A 31 -8.36 -12.14 -25.83
N LYS A 32 -7.06 -12.31 -25.53
CA LYS A 32 -6.46 -11.81 -24.29
C LYS A 32 -6.56 -10.28 -24.19
N HIS A 33 -6.30 -9.57 -25.28
CA HIS A 33 -6.38 -8.11 -25.33
C HIS A 33 -7.82 -7.59 -25.14
N LEU A 34 -8.80 -8.18 -25.82
CA LEU A 34 -10.23 -7.85 -25.69
C LEU A 34 -10.75 -8.11 -24.27
N LYS A 35 -10.38 -9.26 -23.67
CA LYS A 35 -10.76 -9.61 -22.29
C LYS A 35 -10.18 -8.62 -21.27
N ASN A 36 -8.92 -8.21 -21.44
CA ASN A 36 -8.30 -7.23 -20.55
C ASN A 36 -8.96 -5.86 -20.66
N ASN A 37 -9.28 -5.39 -21.87
CA ASN A 37 -9.91 -4.08 -22.07
C ASN A 37 -11.34 -4.02 -21.53
N THR A 38 -12.14 -5.07 -21.75
CA THR A 38 -13.51 -5.15 -21.19
C THR A 38 -13.52 -5.19 -19.67
N GLN A 39 -12.56 -5.89 -19.05
CA GLN A 39 -12.39 -5.88 -17.60
C GLN A 39 -12.02 -4.47 -17.08
N LEU A 40 -11.13 -3.76 -17.77
CA LEU A 40 -10.71 -2.41 -17.41
C LEU A 40 -11.87 -1.39 -17.50
N ASP A 41 -12.72 -1.51 -18.52
CA ASP A 41 -13.88 -0.64 -18.71
C ASP A 41 -14.97 -0.89 -17.67
N LEU A 42 -15.24 -2.15 -17.33
CA LEU A 42 -16.20 -2.50 -16.28
C LEU A 42 -15.74 -2.01 -14.91
N GLU A 43 -14.43 -2.13 -14.60
CA GLU A 43 -13.83 -1.59 -13.38
C GLU A 43 -13.97 -0.05 -13.33
N ASN A 44 -13.75 0.63 -14.45
CA ASN A 44 -13.94 2.08 -14.57
C ASN A 44 -15.40 2.53 -14.36
N ILE A 45 -16.38 1.79 -14.88
CA ILE A 45 -17.81 2.10 -14.69
C ILE A 45 -18.19 1.91 -13.21
N ASN A 46 -17.78 0.79 -12.59
CA ASN A 46 -18.03 0.55 -11.17
C ASN A 46 -17.39 1.63 -10.29
N LEU A 47 -16.15 2.03 -10.59
CA LEU A 47 -15.45 3.14 -9.92
C LEU A 47 -16.23 4.46 -10.02
N LYS A 48 -16.79 4.79 -11.20
CA LYS A 48 -17.61 6.00 -11.37
C LYS A 48 -18.87 5.95 -10.50
N LYS A 49 -19.55 4.80 -10.46
CA LYS A 49 -20.76 4.61 -9.66
C LYS A 49 -20.46 4.72 -8.15
N MET A 50 -19.43 4.04 -7.67
CA MET A 50 -18.99 4.12 -6.26
C MET A 50 -18.61 5.55 -5.86
N ARG A 51 -17.94 6.30 -6.75
CA ARG A 51 -17.64 7.72 -6.50
C ARG A 51 -18.90 8.57 -6.39
N GLN A 52 -19.89 8.33 -7.26
CA GLN A 52 -21.15 9.08 -7.22
C GLN A 52 -21.93 8.79 -5.94
N GLU A 53 -22.01 7.52 -5.52
CA GLU A 53 -22.64 7.13 -4.27
C GLU A 53 -21.94 7.76 -3.06
N ALA A 54 -20.61 7.74 -3.03
CA ALA A 54 -19.83 8.39 -1.97
C ALA A 54 -20.05 9.92 -1.93
N LEU A 55 -20.18 10.57 -3.08
CA LEU A 55 -20.51 12.00 -3.15
C LEU A 55 -21.91 12.28 -2.58
N ASN A 56 -22.91 11.47 -2.95
CA ASN A 56 -24.29 11.63 -2.50
C ASN A 56 -24.45 11.41 -1.00
N GLN A 57 -23.65 10.51 -0.40
CA GLN A 57 -23.70 10.22 1.04
C GLN A 57 -22.74 11.09 1.87
N GLY A 58 -21.88 11.89 1.22
CA GLY A 58 -20.73 12.51 1.86
C GLY A 58 -21.07 13.49 2.99
N GLU A 59 -22.17 14.24 2.89
CA GLU A 59 -22.60 15.17 3.93
C GLU A 59 -23.08 14.45 5.19
N LYS A 60 -24.01 13.50 5.03
CA LYS A 60 -24.52 12.67 6.14
C LYS A 60 -23.42 11.90 6.86
N VAL A 61 -22.44 11.38 6.12
CA VAL A 61 -21.28 10.69 6.70
C VAL A 61 -20.43 11.68 7.52
N ARG A 62 -20.16 12.88 6.99
CA ARG A 62 -19.36 13.89 7.70
C ARG A 62 -20.01 14.34 9.01
N GLU A 63 -21.32 14.54 9.01
CA GLU A 63 -22.07 14.87 10.24
C GLU A 63 -21.99 13.74 11.26
N SER A 64 -22.23 12.50 10.84
CA SER A 64 -22.16 11.32 11.72
C SER A 64 -20.77 11.15 12.33
N VAL A 65 -19.71 11.29 11.53
CA VAL A 65 -18.32 11.23 11.98
C VAL A 65 -18.00 12.37 12.95
N LEU A 66 -18.48 13.59 12.67
CA LEU A 66 -18.29 14.74 13.56
C LEU A 66 -18.97 14.54 14.91
N GLU A 67 -20.23 14.12 14.94
CA GLU A 67 -20.95 13.89 16.20
C GLU A 67 -20.31 12.75 17.01
N MET A 68 -19.90 11.66 16.35
CA MET A 68 -19.22 10.56 17.03
C MET A 68 -17.85 10.96 17.57
N SER A 69 -17.14 11.89 16.90
CA SER A 69 -15.84 12.39 17.37
C SER A 69 -15.91 13.21 18.66
N LYS A 70 -17.09 13.75 19.00
CA LYS A 70 -17.31 14.46 20.28
C LYS A 70 -17.48 13.49 21.45
N GLN A 71 -17.76 12.23 21.17
CA GLN A 71 -17.90 11.18 22.18
C GLN A 71 -16.51 10.65 22.55
N ASN A 72 -16.39 10.06 23.75
CA ASN A 72 -15.14 9.47 24.22
C ASN A 72 -15.02 7.96 23.92
N GLU A 73 -15.76 7.48 22.92
CA GLU A 73 -15.84 6.06 22.55
C GLU A 73 -15.11 5.76 21.24
N THR A 74 -13.80 5.49 21.35
CA THR A 74 -12.90 5.27 20.20
C THR A 74 -13.37 4.16 19.26
N HIS A 75 -13.87 3.05 19.80
CA HIS A 75 -14.34 1.93 18.99
C HIS A 75 -15.62 2.27 18.20
N LYS A 76 -16.56 3.01 18.80
CA LYS A 76 -17.75 3.49 18.06
C LYS A 76 -17.34 4.50 16.99
N PHE A 77 -16.44 5.42 17.33
CA PHE A 77 -15.88 6.36 16.37
C PHE A 77 -15.23 5.65 15.18
N TYR A 78 -14.37 4.65 15.41
CA TYR A 78 -13.77 3.87 14.34
C TYR A 78 -14.80 3.22 13.40
N LYS A 79 -15.88 2.65 13.95
CA LYS A 79 -16.95 2.02 13.17
C LYS A 79 -17.72 3.00 12.27
N THR A 80 -17.71 4.30 12.58
CA THR A 80 -18.32 5.31 11.71
C THR A 80 -17.44 5.70 10.52
N LEU A 81 -16.15 5.37 10.56
CA LEU A 81 -15.23 5.71 9.50
C LEU A 81 -15.38 4.73 8.32
N THR A 82 -15.51 5.28 7.13
CA THR A 82 -15.45 4.51 5.88
C THR A 82 -14.08 4.71 5.24
N PRO A 83 -13.33 3.64 4.93
CA PRO A 83 -12.05 3.79 4.24
C PRO A 83 -12.24 4.42 2.85
N GLU A 84 -11.66 5.60 2.60
CA GLU A 84 -11.82 6.35 1.33
C GLU A 84 -10.86 5.90 0.21
N ALA A 85 -10.15 4.78 0.39
CA ALA A 85 -9.08 4.35 -0.50
C ALA A 85 -9.51 3.27 -1.49
N PHE A 86 -9.36 3.55 -2.79
CA PHE A 86 -9.50 2.52 -3.82
C PHE A 86 -8.26 1.64 -3.85
N CYS A 87 -8.47 0.36 -3.59
CA CYS A 87 -7.45 -0.67 -3.73
C CYS A 87 -8.08 -1.90 -4.42
N PRO A 88 -7.64 -2.24 -5.64
CA PRO A 88 -8.24 -3.34 -6.39
C PRO A 88 -7.88 -4.70 -5.77
N ILE A 89 -6.72 -4.80 -5.12
CA ILE A 89 -6.22 -6.04 -4.50
C ILE A 89 -5.72 -5.70 -3.10
N LYS A 90 -6.55 -6.02 -2.10
CA LYS A 90 -6.21 -5.92 -0.68
C LYS A 90 -5.51 -7.20 -0.25
N VAL A 91 -4.37 -7.08 0.42
CA VAL A 91 -3.63 -8.21 0.99
C VAL A 91 -3.41 -7.96 2.47
N LYS A 92 -3.79 -8.91 3.31
CA LYS A 92 -3.43 -8.88 4.73
C LYS A 92 -1.99 -9.39 4.87
N VAL A 93 -1.16 -8.63 5.57
CA VAL A 93 0.28 -8.88 5.74
C VAL A 93 0.62 -8.76 7.23
N GLY A 94 1.51 -9.60 7.72
CA GLY A 94 1.88 -9.71 9.12
C GLY A 94 0.99 -10.69 9.89
N GLY A 95 1.15 -10.69 11.22
CA GLY A 95 0.66 -11.74 12.12
C GLY A 95 -0.83 -12.08 12.06
N ASP A 96 -1.16 -13.16 12.77
CA ASP A 96 -2.52 -13.70 12.84
C ASP A 96 -3.50 -12.74 13.54
N GLY A 97 -4.80 -12.92 13.25
CA GLY A 97 -5.86 -12.13 13.90
C GLY A 97 -5.79 -10.63 13.61
N ASP A 98 -5.90 -9.77 14.63
CA ASP A 98 -5.93 -8.31 14.47
C ASP A 98 -4.53 -7.68 14.36
N SER A 99 -3.46 -8.47 14.43
CA SER A 99 -2.08 -7.97 14.36
C SER A 99 -1.62 -7.67 12.93
N GLY A 100 -2.18 -8.37 11.93
CA GLY A 100 -1.89 -8.13 10.51
C GLY A 100 -2.49 -6.82 10.00
N LYS A 101 -1.77 -6.14 9.09
CA LYS A 101 -2.23 -4.91 8.44
C LYS A 101 -2.63 -5.22 7.00
N VAL A 102 -3.77 -4.69 6.57
CA VAL A 102 -4.22 -4.75 5.18
C VAL A 102 -3.48 -3.71 4.34
N THR A 103 -2.82 -4.17 3.30
CA THR A 103 -2.05 -3.37 2.34
C THR A 103 -2.65 -3.45 0.94
N CYS A 104 -2.30 -2.50 0.08
CA CYS A 104 -2.61 -2.61 -1.34
C CYS A 104 -1.47 -3.24 -2.12
N ASP A 105 -1.74 -4.39 -2.73
CA ASP A 105 -0.87 -5.21 -3.59
C ASP A 105 0.64 -4.90 -3.49
N PRO A 106 1.33 -5.33 -2.41
CA PRO A 106 2.77 -5.11 -2.25
C PRO A 106 3.62 -5.59 -3.43
N ARG A 107 3.15 -6.61 -4.15
CA ARG A 107 3.80 -7.16 -5.36
C ARG A 107 3.92 -6.14 -6.50
N LYS A 108 3.16 -5.04 -6.46
CA LYS A 108 3.26 -3.94 -7.43
C LYS A 108 4.18 -2.79 -6.99
N ALA A 109 4.77 -2.87 -5.81
CA ALA A 109 5.80 -1.92 -5.39
C ALA A 109 6.86 -1.74 -6.49
N LYS A 110 7.38 -0.53 -6.67
CA LYS A 110 8.45 -0.31 -7.64
C LYS A 110 9.72 -1.09 -7.26
N ARG A 111 10.64 -1.28 -8.23
CA ARG A 111 12.01 -1.70 -7.92
C ARG A 111 12.70 -0.63 -7.07
N ASP A 112 13.58 -1.07 -6.17
CA ASP A 112 14.25 -0.21 -5.19
C ASP A 112 13.24 0.66 -4.40
N CYS A 113 12.12 0.04 -4.02
CA CYS A 113 11.11 0.64 -3.15
C CYS A 113 11.71 0.99 -1.78
N THR A 114 11.12 1.97 -1.11
CA THR A 114 11.44 2.25 0.30
C THR A 114 10.23 1.92 1.13
N MET A 115 10.40 1.08 2.13
CA MET A 115 9.41 0.84 3.17
C MET A 115 9.91 1.47 4.46
N MET A 116 9.05 2.21 5.14
CA MET A 116 9.35 2.84 6.42
C MET A 116 8.42 2.26 7.48
N SER A 117 8.99 1.67 8.54
CA SER A 117 8.27 1.00 9.62
C SER A 117 8.67 1.63 10.96
N LEU A 118 7.75 2.41 11.54
CA LEU A 118 7.99 3.22 12.74
C LEU A 118 7.22 2.65 13.93
N GLY A 119 7.90 2.55 15.07
CA GLY A 119 7.44 1.86 16.27
C GLY A 119 7.52 0.35 16.08
N LEU A 120 8.74 -0.17 16.02
CA LEU A 120 8.99 -1.60 15.78
C LEU A 120 8.72 -2.44 17.01
N ASN A 121 9.21 -2.04 18.19
CA ASN A 121 9.13 -2.80 19.43
C ASN A 121 9.44 -4.31 19.26
N ASP A 122 10.50 -4.66 18.53
CA ASP A 122 10.92 -6.01 18.13
C ASP A 122 9.90 -6.81 17.27
N GLN A 123 8.83 -6.18 16.80
CA GLN A 123 7.78 -6.79 15.98
C GLN A 123 7.98 -6.49 14.49
N ILE A 124 8.70 -7.39 13.81
CA ILE A 124 9.13 -7.20 12.41
C ILE A 124 8.47 -8.15 11.41
N GLN A 125 7.47 -8.93 11.83
CA GLN A 125 6.79 -9.92 10.97
C GLN A 125 6.19 -9.28 9.71
N PHE A 126 5.56 -8.11 9.86
CA PHE A 126 5.03 -7.35 8.74
C PHE A 126 6.14 -6.97 7.74
N ASP A 127 7.29 -6.55 8.25
CA ASP A 127 8.42 -6.10 7.45
C ASP A 127 9.07 -7.27 6.69
N GLU A 128 9.24 -8.42 7.36
CA GLU A 128 9.73 -9.66 6.76
C GLU A 128 8.80 -10.13 5.63
N GLU A 129 7.49 -10.10 5.84
CA GLU A 129 6.51 -10.54 4.86
C GLU A 129 6.41 -9.58 3.66
N ILE A 130 6.46 -8.25 3.88
CA ILE A 130 6.55 -7.30 2.77
C ILE A 130 7.80 -7.56 1.93
N GLN A 131 8.96 -7.83 2.55
CA GLN A 131 10.15 -8.14 1.77
C GLN A 131 10.02 -9.44 0.98
N SER A 132 9.41 -10.47 1.56
CA SER A 132 9.09 -11.71 0.85
C SER A 132 8.19 -11.44 -0.38
N MET A 133 7.10 -10.69 -0.18
CA MET A 133 6.15 -10.36 -1.25
C MET A 133 6.71 -9.44 -2.33
N THR A 134 7.73 -8.65 -1.99
CA THR A 134 8.39 -7.73 -2.91
C THR A 134 9.67 -8.31 -3.49
N GLU A 135 9.92 -9.61 -3.32
CA GLU A 135 11.10 -10.31 -3.86
C GLU A 135 12.41 -9.65 -3.40
N ASN A 136 12.45 -9.25 -2.14
CA ASN A 136 13.58 -8.62 -1.48
C ASN A 136 14.03 -7.28 -2.12
N ARG A 137 13.18 -6.58 -2.88
CA ARG A 137 13.57 -5.37 -3.64
C ARG A 137 13.36 -4.04 -2.93
N CYS A 138 12.75 -4.02 -1.75
CA CYS A 138 12.63 -2.78 -0.97
C CYS A 138 13.84 -2.60 -0.05
N ASN A 139 14.22 -1.34 0.18
CA ASN A 139 15.05 -0.93 1.30
C ASN A 139 14.13 -0.62 2.48
N ILE A 140 14.33 -1.29 3.62
CA ILE A 140 13.50 -1.08 4.81
C ILE A 140 14.19 -0.07 5.74
N ILE A 141 13.46 0.95 6.17
CA ILE A 141 13.85 1.90 7.20
C ILE A 141 13.01 1.59 8.42
N GLY A 142 13.62 0.96 9.42
CA GLY A 142 12.99 0.64 10.68
C GLY A 142 13.41 1.63 11.75
N ALA A 143 12.47 2.07 12.60
CA ALA A 143 12.81 2.94 13.71
C ALA A 143 11.97 2.69 14.95
N ASP A 144 12.60 2.85 16.10
CA ASP A 144 11.96 2.73 17.41
C ASP A 144 12.63 3.67 18.42
N MET A 145 11.95 3.97 19.53
CA MET A 145 12.55 4.74 20.62
C MET A 145 13.65 3.95 21.34
N THR A 146 13.58 2.62 21.32
CA THR A 146 14.53 1.72 21.97
C THR A 146 15.35 0.93 20.95
N ARG A 147 16.55 0.52 21.39
CA ARG A 147 17.40 -0.35 20.58
C ARG A 147 16.77 -1.74 20.50
N GLN A 148 16.59 -2.22 19.27
CA GLN A 148 16.06 -3.55 18.99
C GLN A 148 17.01 -4.66 19.47
N ASN A 149 16.46 -5.81 19.83
CA ASN A 149 17.24 -6.95 20.32
C ASN A 149 18.18 -7.52 19.24
N ALA A 150 19.08 -8.44 19.63
CA ALA A 150 20.08 -9.00 18.70
C ALA A 150 19.43 -9.74 17.52
N THR A 151 18.42 -10.57 17.80
CA THR A 151 17.69 -11.35 16.79
C THR A 151 17.00 -10.45 15.76
N THR A 152 16.32 -9.39 16.23
CA THR A 152 15.65 -8.41 15.36
C THR A 152 16.66 -7.71 14.45
N ARG A 153 17.81 -7.29 15.01
CA ARG A 153 18.87 -6.62 14.23
C ARG A 153 19.45 -7.53 13.14
N GLU A 154 19.76 -8.78 13.48
CA GLU A 154 20.28 -9.76 12.53
C GLU A 154 19.28 -10.03 11.39
N LYS A 155 17.99 -10.15 11.72
CA LYS A 155 16.93 -10.31 10.72
C LYS A 155 16.81 -9.09 9.81
N TYR A 156 16.87 -7.89 10.37
CA TYR A 156 16.80 -6.64 9.61
C TYR A 156 17.94 -6.51 8.60
N GLU A 157 19.16 -6.87 8.99
CA GLU A 157 20.31 -6.90 8.08
C GLU A 157 20.08 -7.83 6.88
N LYS A 158 19.45 -8.99 7.09
CA LYS A 158 19.15 -9.97 6.03
C LYS A 158 18.07 -9.49 5.04
N ILE A 159 17.16 -8.63 5.48
CA ILE A 159 16.04 -8.13 4.65
C ILE A 159 16.30 -6.73 4.08
N ARG A 160 17.58 -6.30 3.98
CA ARG A 160 17.99 -4.97 3.49
C ARG A 160 17.42 -3.83 4.33
N GLY A 161 17.32 -4.07 5.63
CA GLY A 161 16.82 -3.12 6.61
C GLY A 161 17.93 -2.29 7.25
N GLN A 162 17.59 -1.03 7.54
CA GLN A 162 18.38 -0.12 8.36
C GLN A 162 17.58 0.21 9.61
N LEU A 163 18.23 0.20 10.77
CA LEU A 163 17.59 0.45 12.06
C LEU A 163 18.06 1.78 12.65
N PHE A 164 17.11 2.62 13.01
CA PHE A 164 17.33 3.89 13.68
C PHE A 164 16.75 3.85 15.09
N VAL A 165 17.41 4.51 16.04
CA VAL A 165 16.99 4.57 17.43
C VAL A 165 16.78 6.03 17.83
N GLY A 166 15.61 6.32 18.35
CA GLY A 166 15.29 7.62 18.93
C GLY A 166 13.79 7.93 18.93
N ASN A 167 13.40 8.83 19.82
CA ASN A 167 12.05 9.37 19.90
C ASN A 167 11.74 10.24 18.69
N VAL A 168 10.71 9.87 17.93
CA VAL A 168 10.12 10.68 16.87
C VAL A 168 9.07 11.61 17.47
N PRO A 169 8.98 12.89 17.07
CA PRO A 169 9.90 13.60 16.18
C PRO A 169 11.10 14.20 16.90
N ASP A 170 11.30 14.00 18.20
CA ASP A 170 12.22 14.81 19.01
C ASP A 170 13.70 14.57 18.69
N THR A 171 14.21 13.40 19.04
CA THR A 171 15.61 12.99 18.86
C THR A 171 15.86 12.36 17.48
N LEU A 172 14.81 11.83 16.86
CA LEU A 172 14.86 11.23 15.53
C LEU A 172 13.85 11.91 14.61
N LYS A 173 14.36 12.62 13.59
CA LYS A 173 13.53 13.31 12.60
C LYS A 173 13.30 12.40 11.40
N LEU A 174 12.06 12.33 10.90
CA LEU A 174 11.72 11.46 9.76
C LEU A 174 12.53 11.77 8.50
N TYR A 175 12.78 13.05 8.20
CA TYR A 175 13.58 13.44 7.04
C TYR A 175 15.05 13.00 7.16
N ARG A 176 15.58 12.89 8.38
CA ARG A 176 16.98 12.49 8.58
C ARG A 176 17.18 11.03 8.21
N MET A 177 16.24 10.16 8.57
CA MET A 177 16.24 8.76 8.13
C MET A 177 16.23 8.63 6.61
N MET A 178 15.44 9.45 5.91
CA MET A 178 15.42 9.45 4.44
C MET A 178 16.77 9.84 3.83
N ILE A 179 17.44 10.85 4.41
CA ILE A 179 18.76 11.28 3.96
C ILE A 179 19.80 10.18 4.21
N ASP A 180 19.84 9.64 5.43
CA ASP A 180 20.83 8.65 5.84
C ASP A 180 20.64 7.31 5.10
N SER A 181 19.40 6.95 4.76
CA SER A 181 19.10 5.76 3.95
C SER A 181 19.28 5.97 2.44
N GLY A 182 19.47 7.21 1.99
CA GLY A 182 19.51 7.58 0.57
C GLY A 182 18.14 7.51 -0.14
N SER A 183 17.03 7.45 0.61
CA SER A 183 15.67 7.32 0.07
C SER A 183 15.09 8.68 -0.32
N LYS A 184 14.38 8.72 -1.45
CA LYS A 184 13.75 9.95 -2.00
C LYS A 184 12.24 10.01 -1.84
N GLU A 185 11.61 8.85 -1.65
CA GLU A 185 10.17 8.70 -1.50
C GLU A 185 9.89 7.39 -0.78
N VAL A 186 8.69 7.25 -0.22
CA VAL A 186 8.28 6.06 0.53
C VAL A 186 7.16 5.35 -0.23
N GLU A 187 7.34 4.07 -0.49
CA GLU A 187 6.32 3.21 -1.09
C GLU A 187 5.28 2.82 -0.04
N ILE A 188 5.73 2.35 1.13
CA ILE A 188 4.85 1.94 2.22
C ILE A 188 5.35 2.59 3.51
N LEU A 189 4.50 3.39 4.14
CA LEU A 189 4.75 3.98 5.46
C LEU A 189 3.85 3.29 6.47
N LYS A 190 4.42 2.46 7.33
CA LYS A 190 3.79 1.95 8.56
C LYS A 190 4.20 2.84 9.73
N ILE A 191 3.23 3.40 10.44
CA ILE A 191 3.48 4.32 11.56
C ILE A 191 2.56 4.01 12.75
N ASP A 192 3.20 3.72 13.89
CA ASP A 192 2.59 3.45 15.19
C ASP A 192 3.57 3.96 16.27
N ILE A 193 3.49 5.24 16.65
CA ILE A 193 4.48 5.93 17.49
C ILE A 193 3.84 6.70 18.65
N GLU A 194 2.86 6.09 19.31
CA GLU A 194 2.35 6.50 20.62
C GLU A 194 1.98 7.99 20.77
N SER A 195 1.23 8.52 19.79
CA SER A 195 0.75 9.92 19.66
C SER A 195 1.69 10.88 18.96
N SER A 196 2.93 10.48 18.63
CA SER A 196 3.84 11.34 17.87
C SER A 196 3.44 11.49 16.40
N GLU A 197 2.48 10.70 15.90
CA GLU A 197 1.98 10.81 14.53
C GLU A 197 1.39 12.20 14.26
N HIS A 198 0.71 12.77 15.26
CA HIS A 198 0.06 14.09 15.20
C HIS A 198 1.02 15.24 14.92
N THR A 199 2.29 15.08 15.30
CA THR A 199 3.32 16.11 15.15
C THR A 199 4.27 15.78 13.99
N ALA A 200 4.62 14.50 13.82
CA ALA A 200 5.66 14.09 12.90
C ALA A 200 5.18 13.98 11.43
N LEU A 201 3.93 13.53 11.21
CA LEU A 201 3.52 13.07 9.89
C LEU A 201 3.25 14.20 8.90
N GLU A 202 2.53 15.24 9.29
CA GLU A 202 2.19 16.33 8.36
C GLU A 202 3.44 17.06 7.82
N PRO A 203 4.45 17.42 8.64
CA PRO A 203 5.71 17.97 8.13
C PRO A 203 6.44 17.02 7.16
N PHE A 204 6.35 15.72 7.40
CA PHE A 204 6.96 14.71 6.52
C PHE A 204 6.26 14.64 5.17
N LEU A 205 4.93 14.57 5.14
CA LEU A 205 4.13 14.54 3.90
C LEU A 205 4.22 15.83 3.08
N LYS A 206 4.64 16.95 3.69
CA LYS A 206 4.97 18.19 2.96
C LYS A 206 6.21 18.04 2.08
N SER A 207 7.16 17.20 2.51
CA SER A 207 8.51 17.14 1.94
C SER A 207 8.76 15.88 1.13
N TYR A 208 8.10 14.76 1.49
CA TYR A 208 8.28 13.46 0.85
C TYR A 208 6.97 12.92 0.31
N PHE A 209 7.06 12.28 -0.86
CA PHE A 209 5.96 11.53 -1.43
C PHE A 209 5.83 10.17 -0.74
N VAL A 210 4.60 9.79 -0.39
CA VAL A 210 4.27 8.50 0.24
C VAL A 210 3.14 7.83 -0.54
N CYS A 211 3.38 6.63 -1.06
CA CYS A 211 2.41 5.94 -1.91
C CYS A 211 1.27 5.30 -1.09
N GLN A 212 1.61 4.66 0.04
CA GLN A 212 0.67 3.99 0.93
C GLN A 212 0.97 4.30 2.40
N ILE A 213 -0.06 4.58 3.21
CA ILE A 213 0.07 4.93 4.63
C ILE A 213 -0.76 3.96 5.47
N LEU A 214 -0.09 3.22 6.33
CA LEU A 214 -0.68 2.32 7.33
C LEU A 214 -0.43 2.98 8.68
N ILE A 215 -1.47 3.53 9.28
CA ILE A 215 -1.33 4.38 10.46
C ILE A 215 -2.18 3.88 11.61
N GLU A 216 -1.59 3.86 12.80
CA GLU A 216 -2.31 3.78 14.05
C GLU A 216 -2.43 5.18 14.65
N ILE A 217 -3.66 5.71 14.79
CA ILE A 217 -3.88 7.05 15.32
C ILE A 217 -4.25 6.97 16.79
N HIS A 218 -3.31 7.42 17.62
CA HIS A 218 -3.50 7.50 19.06
C HIS A 218 -4.29 8.75 19.48
N GLY A 219 -5.08 8.62 20.54
CA GLY A 219 -5.74 9.73 21.22
C GLY A 219 -7.26 9.61 21.26
N HIS A 220 -7.92 10.68 21.69
CA HIS A 220 -9.38 10.74 21.71
C HIS A 220 -9.97 10.94 20.31
N PRO A 221 -11.24 10.54 20.08
CA PRO A 221 -11.90 10.67 18.78
C PRO A 221 -11.79 12.05 18.12
N ALA A 222 -11.90 13.14 18.88
CA ALA A 222 -11.71 14.50 18.36
C ALA A 222 -10.32 14.73 17.73
N ARG A 223 -9.26 14.25 18.41
CA ARG A 223 -7.88 14.34 17.93
C ARG A 223 -7.64 13.42 16.73
N GLN A 224 -8.23 12.22 16.77
CA GLN A 224 -8.19 11.28 15.65
C GLN A 224 -8.86 11.86 14.40
N LEU A 225 -10.02 12.53 14.55
CA LEU A 225 -10.69 13.23 13.46
C LEU A 225 -9.84 14.37 12.89
N GLU A 226 -9.17 15.15 13.75
CA GLU A 226 -8.25 16.20 13.29
C GLU A 226 -7.15 15.63 12.38
N MET A 227 -6.53 14.53 12.80
CA MET A 227 -5.50 13.85 12.03
C MET A 227 -6.03 13.29 10.70
N LEU A 228 -7.20 12.63 10.72
CA LEU A 228 -7.86 12.13 9.51
C LEU A 228 -8.18 13.26 8.51
N ARG A 229 -8.61 14.43 9.00
CA ARG A 229 -8.84 15.62 8.18
C ARG A 229 -7.55 16.18 7.57
N LYS A 230 -6.43 16.13 8.29
CA LYS A 230 -5.11 16.49 7.74
C LYS A 230 -4.72 15.50 6.63
N LEU A 231 -4.83 14.20 6.90
CA LEU A 231 -4.49 13.14 5.96
C LEU A 231 -5.32 13.22 4.68
N SER A 232 -6.65 13.40 4.76
CA SER A 232 -7.53 13.46 3.59
C SER A 232 -7.14 14.56 2.59
N ARG A 233 -6.66 15.72 3.09
CA ARG A 233 -6.12 16.79 2.23
C ARG A 233 -4.87 16.35 1.48
N TRP A 234 -3.98 15.62 2.15
CA TRP A 234 -2.78 15.08 1.53
C TRP A 234 -3.11 14.00 0.49
N VAL A 235 -4.12 13.17 0.73
CA VAL A 235 -4.62 12.19 -0.27
C VAL A 235 -5.02 12.89 -1.56
N ILE A 236 -5.89 13.90 -1.44
CA ILE A 236 -6.39 14.66 -2.59
C ILE A 236 -5.23 15.31 -3.36
N LYS A 237 -4.24 15.85 -2.64
CA LYS A 237 -3.05 16.46 -3.25
C LYS A 237 -2.19 15.42 -3.97
N MET A 238 -1.93 14.27 -3.35
CA MET A 238 -1.10 13.19 -3.90
C MET A 238 -1.73 12.55 -5.14
N ARG A 239 -3.06 12.46 -5.21
CA ARG A 239 -3.81 11.93 -6.37
C ARG A 239 -3.57 12.70 -7.68
N LYS A 240 -3.07 13.95 -7.61
CA LYS A 240 -2.72 14.76 -8.80
C LYS A 240 -1.43 14.30 -9.47
N TYR A 241 -0.54 13.62 -8.75
CA TYR A 241 0.69 13.08 -9.30
C TYR A 241 0.37 11.72 -9.93
N ARG A 242 0.32 11.66 -11.27
CA ARG A 242 -0.05 10.50 -12.13
C ARG A 242 0.88 9.26 -11.98
N ARG A 243 1.22 8.83 -10.77
CA ARG A 243 1.82 7.53 -10.52
C ARG A 243 0.73 6.58 -10.05
N VAL A 244 0.82 5.31 -10.45
CA VAL A 244 -0.12 4.25 -10.05
C VAL A 244 0.12 3.90 -8.58
N CYS A 245 -0.26 4.82 -7.69
CA CYS A 245 -0.30 4.61 -6.26
C CYS A 245 -1.75 4.34 -5.85
N TYR A 246 -1.99 3.14 -5.34
CA TYR A 246 -3.26 2.80 -4.72
C TYR A 246 -3.22 3.34 -3.31
N GLN A 247 -3.64 4.59 -3.17
CA GLN A 247 -3.45 5.34 -1.94
C GLN A 247 -4.36 4.79 -0.85
N VAL A 248 -3.85 3.83 -0.07
CA VAL A 248 -4.55 3.16 1.02
C VAL A 248 -4.16 3.79 2.34
N PHE A 249 -5.20 4.19 3.08
CA PHE A 249 -5.15 4.49 4.50
C PHE A 249 -5.74 3.30 5.23
N ASN A 250 -4.88 2.43 5.74
CA ASN A 250 -5.33 1.47 6.73
C ASN A 250 -5.13 2.13 8.09
N THR A 251 -6.24 2.55 8.70
CA THR A 251 -6.22 3.27 9.97
C THR A 251 -6.65 2.34 11.09
N VAL A 252 -5.87 2.25 12.16
CA VAL A 252 -6.32 1.68 13.44
C VAL A 252 -6.43 2.83 14.44
N LEU A 253 -7.45 2.83 15.30
CA LEU A 253 -7.64 3.88 16.30
C LEU A 253 -7.40 3.32 17.70
N LYS A 254 -6.49 3.94 18.45
CA LYS A 254 -6.19 3.60 19.85
C LYS A 254 -6.50 4.76 20.79
N GLN A 255 -7.18 4.44 21.89
CA GLN A 255 -7.35 5.36 23.00
C GLN A 255 -6.14 5.26 23.92
N LYS A 256 -5.56 6.39 24.35
CA LYS A 256 -4.58 6.37 25.43
C LYS A 256 -5.34 6.07 26.72
N ASN A 257 -5.08 4.93 27.34
CA ASN A 257 -5.45 4.71 28.72
C ASN A 257 -4.61 5.66 29.58
N HIS A 258 -5.24 6.50 30.39
CA HIS A 258 -4.51 7.27 31.39
C HIS A 258 -3.79 6.29 32.34
N PRO A 259 -2.51 6.49 32.68
CA PRO A 259 -1.98 5.90 33.89
C PRO A 259 -2.75 6.54 35.05
N THR A 260 -3.54 5.72 35.75
CA THR A 260 -4.00 6.03 37.12
C THR A 260 -2.82 5.98 38.07
#